data_AF-A0A452QL86-F1
#
_entry.id   AF-A0A452QL86-F1
#
_cell.length_a   1.000
_cell.length_b   1.000
_cell.length_c   1.000
_cell.angle_alpha   90.00
_cell.angle_beta   90.00
_cell.angle_gamma   90.00
#
_symmetry.space_group_name_H-M   'P 1'
#
loop_
_entity.id
_entity.type
_entity.pdbx_description
1 polymer ?
#
loop_
_entity_poly.entity_id
_entity_poly.type
_entity_poly.pdbx_seq_one_letter_code
_entity_poly.pdbx_strand_id
1 'polypeptide(L)'
;MFGMTKFGDNIEDEWFIVYVVKQITKEFPELVARIEDNDGEFLLIEAADFLPKWLDPDNSANRVFFHHGELCIIPAPRKPGAVSWLPTTPPTIPQALNIISTHPEEILASESIRAAVNRRIRGWHNKGLCQTGGVDTRCLLHLIPNIEPMNWA
;
A
#
# COMPACT_ATOMS: atom_id res chain seq x y z
N MET A 1 1.82 -15.49 -3.77
CA MET A 1 2.12 -15.15 -5.18
C MET A 1 2.69 -13.75 -5.19
N PHE A 2 3.56 -13.38 -6.13
CA PHE A 2 3.96 -11.99 -6.33
C PHE A 2 3.91 -11.69 -7.83
N GLY A 3 3.39 -10.53 -8.18
CA GLY A 3 3.45 -9.99 -9.55
C GLY A 3 4.63 -9.05 -9.66
N MET A 4 5.16 -8.87 -10.86
CA MET A 4 6.03 -7.75 -11.17
C MET A 4 5.65 -7.29 -12.55
N THR A 5 5.48 -5.99 -12.71
CA THR A 5 5.17 -5.37 -13.98
C THR A 5 6.26 -4.33 -14.27
N LYS A 6 6.47 -4.01 -15.54
CA LYS A 6 7.45 -3.00 -15.98
C LYS A 6 6.73 -2.08 -16.95
N PHE A 7 6.87 -0.77 -16.78
CA PHE A 7 6.20 0.23 -17.63
C PHE A 7 7.16 1.38 -18.01
N GLY A 8 6.67 2.35 -18.80
CA GLY A 8 7.47 3.45 -19.35
C GLY A 8 7.63 4.66 -18.41
N ASP A 9 8.35 5.73 -18.83
CA ASP A 9 8.63 6.98 -18.05
C ASP A 9 7.39 7.86 -17.87
N ASN A 10 6.23 7.33 -18.23
CA ASN A 10 5.03 8.07 -18.04
C ASN A 10 4.58 7.90 -16.59
N ILE A 11 4.86 8.91 -15.76
CA ILE A 11 4.26 9.07 -14.42
C ILE A 11 2.76 8.78 -14.51
N GLU A 12 2.15 9.16 -15.63
CA GLU A 12 0.76 8.86 -15.89
C GLU A 12 0.46 7.33 -15.87
N ASP A 13 1.27 6.49 -16.50
CA ASP A 13 1.10 5.02 -16.50
C ASP A 13 1.25 4.42 -15.09
N GLU A 14 2.12 4.97 -14.24
CA GLU A 14 2.29 4.50 -12.86
C GLU A 14 1.00 4.66 -12.05
N TRP A 15 0.37 5.83 -12.18
CA TRP A 15 -0.89 6.13 -11.49
C TRP A 15 -2.08 5.35 -12.05
N PHE A 16 -2.02 4.93 -13.31
CA PHE A 16 -2.98 3.96 -13.85
C PHE A 16 -2.86 2.59 -13.16
N ILE A 17 -1.63 2.11 -12.89
CA ILE A 17 -1.43 0.86 -12.13
C ILE A 17 -1.98 1.01 -10.71
N VAL A 18 -1.69 2.13 -10.04
CA VAL A 18 -2.23 2.42 -8.71
C VAL A 18 -3.76 2.38 -8.73
N TYR A 19 -4.39 2.97 -9.76
CA TYR A 19 -5.84 2.90 -9.96
C TYR A 19 -6.32 1.45 -10.11
N VAL A 20 -5.71 0.67 -11.00
CA VAL A 20 -6.09 -0.73 -11.26
C VAL A 20 -5.93 -1.59 -9.99
N VAL A 21 -4.80 -1.46 -9.28
CA VAL A 21 -4.53 -2.17 -8.03
C VAL A 21 -5.55 -1.81 -6.96
N LYS A 22 -5.90 -0.52 -6.84
CA LYS A 22 -6.98 -0.07 -5.96
C LYS A 22 -8.32 -0.72 -6.33
N GLN A 23 -8.66 -0.83 -7.62
CA GLN A 23 -9.90 -1.50 -8.02
C GLN A 23 -9.86 -3.01 -7.75
N ILE A 24 -8.73 -3.67 -8.02
CA ILE A 24 -8.55 -5.11 -7.77
C ILE A 24 -8.68 -5.42 -6.28
N THR A 25 -7.99 -4.68 -5.40
CA THR A 25 -8.09 -4.88 -3.94
C THR A 25 -9.45 -4.49 -3.37
N LYS A 26 -10.25 -3.71 -4.10
CA LYS A 26 -11.65 -3.42 -3.76
C LYS A 26 -12.58 -4.56 -4.15
N GLU A 27 -12.37 -5.15 -5.33
CA GLU A 27 -13.17 -6.25 -5.86
C GLU A 27 -12.89 -7.59 -5.16
N PHE A 28 -11.64 -7.78 -4.74
CA PHE A 28 -11.15 -8.99 -4.06
C PHE A 28 -10.60 -8.62 -2.67
N PRO A 29 -11.45 -8.61 -1.62
CA PRO A 29 -11.06 -8.21 -0.27
C PRO A 29 -9.93 -9.04 0.33
N GLU A 30 -9.73 -10.28 -0.12
CA GLU A 30 -8.63 -11.15 0.27
C GLU A 30 -7.26 -10.70 -0.26
N LEU A 31 -7.21 -9.70 -1.14
CA LEU A 31 -5.97 -9.19 -1.71
C LEU A 31 -5.45 -7.98 -0.93
N VAL A 32 -4.15 -8.04 -0.68
CA VAL A 32 -3.32 -6.92 -0.22
C VAL A 32 -2.31 -6.62 -1.29
N ALA A 33 -2.15 -5.37 -1.65
CA ALA A 33 -1.16 -4.98 -2.64
C ALA A 33 -0.17 -3.97 -2.06
N ARG A 34 1.10 -4.16 -2.39
CA ARG A 34 2.15 -3.15 -2.23
C ARG A 34 2.57 -2.65 -3.60
N ILE A 35 2.82 -1.36 -3.73
CA ILE A 35 3.29 -0.74 -4.97
C ILE A 35 4.49 0.12 -4.61
N GLU A 36 5.62 -0.16 -5.25
CA GLU A 36 6.86 0.61 -5.11
C GLU A 36 7.44 0.87 -6.50
N ASP A 37 8.20 1.94 -6.67
CA ASP A 37 9.02 2.17 -7.85
C ASP A 37 10.50 1.88 -7.53
N ASN A 38 11.41 2.35 -8.38
CA ASN A 38 12.85 2.20 -8.15
C ASN A 38 13.37 3.02 -6.96
N ASP A 39 12.65 4.07 -6.56
CA ASP A 39 13.01 4.97 -5.46
C ASP A 39 12.29 4.60 -4.14
N GLY A 40 11.33 3.67 -4.20
CA GLY A 40 10.67 3.06 -3.05
C GLY A 40 9.19 3.45 -2.94
N GLU A 41 8.80 4.01 -1.81
CA GLU A 41 7.40 4.29 -1.45
C GLU A 41 6.91 5.64 -2.04
N PHE A 42 6.81 5.73 -3.37
CA PHE A 42 6.44 6.98 -4.07
C PHE A 42 5.04 7.53 -3.71
N LEU A 43 4.11 6.66 -3.27
CA LEU A 43 2.77 7.07 -2.84
C LEU A 43 2.81 8.07 -1.67
N LEU A 44 3.85 7.99 -0.83
CA LEU A 44 4.02 8.89 0.31
C LEU A 44 4.40 10.32 -0.12
N ILE A 45 4.99 10.49 -1.30
CA ILE A 45 5.37 11.81 -1.84
C ILE A 45 4.12 12.67 -2.07
N GLU A 46 3.06 12.11 -2.65
CA GLU A 46 1.80 12.82 -2.89
C GLU A 46 1.07 13.20 -1.59
N ALA A 47 1.32 12.45 -0.51
CA ALA A 47 0.72 12.68 0.79
C ALA A 47 1.65 13.37 1.79
N ALA A 48 2.82 13.87 1.36
CA ALA A 48 3.90 14.36 2.22
C ALA A 48 3.43 15.36 3.29
N ASP A 49 2.58 16.32 2.91
CA ASP A 49 2.04 17.35 3.81
C ASP A 49 1.13 16.81 4.92
N PHE A 50 0.66 15.57 4.77
CA PHE A 50 -0.30 14.93 5.67
C PHE A 50 0.30 13.75 6.43
N LEU A 51 1.56 13.39 6.16
CA LEU A 51 2.19 12.25 6.80
C LEU A 51 2.39 12.49 8.30
N PRO A 52 2.23 11.45 9.12
CA PRO A 52 2.54 11.57 10.54
C PRO A 52 4.05 11.78 10.72
N LYS A 53 4.45 12.59 11.70
CA LYS A 53 5.86 12.94 11.97
C LYS A 53 6.81 11.75 12.22
N TRP A 54 6.27 10.58 12.50
CA TRP A 54 7.06 9.38 12.73
C TRP A 54 7.43 8.65 11.44
N LEU A 55 6.73 8.90 10.32
CA LEU A 55 6.92 8.19 9.07
C LEU A 55 7.91 8.97 8.19
N ASP A 56 8.98 8.31 7.80
CA ASP A 56 10.06 8.88 6.98
C ASP A 56 10.57 7.82 5.97
N PRO A 57 11.38 8.22 4.97
CA PRO A 57 11.89 7.30 3.96
C PRO A 57 12.63 6.09 4.55
N ASP A 58 13.39 6.27 5.63
CA ASP A 58 14.22 5.21 6.22
C ASP A 58 13.38 4.14 6.94
N ASN A 59 12.18 4.49 7.40
CA ASN A 59 11.31 3.58 8.15
C ASN A 59 10.03 3.13 7.43
N SER A 60 9.78 3.65 6.23
CA SER A 60 8.56 3.42 5.43
C SER A 60 8.44 2.03 4.82
N ALA A 61 9.57 1.30 4.68
CA ALA A 61 9.62 0.02 4.01
C ALA A 61 8.60 -0.99 4.57
N ASN A 62 7.82 -1.62 3.67
CA ASN A 62 6.77 -2.58 3.98
C ASN A 62 5.70 -2.06 4.96
N ARG A 63 5.39 -0.76 4.95
CA ARG A 63 4.29 -0.19 5.76
C ARG A 63 3.10 0.27 4.95
N VAL A 64 3.26 0.51 3.64
CA VAL A 64 2.22 1.10 2.79
C VAL A 64 1.59 0.03 1.91
N PHE A 65 0.27 -0.11 2.00
CA PHE A 65 -0.47 -1.13 1.25
C PHE A 65 -1.82 -0.60 0.78
N PHE A 66 -2.37 -1.26 -0.25
CA PHE A 66 -3.79 -1.22 -0.56
C PHE A 66 -4.47 -2.48 -0.03
N HIS A 67 -5.61 -2.29 0.64
CA HIS A 67 -6.47 -3.35 1.14
C HIS A 67 -7.92 -2.87 1.12
N HIS A 68 -8.85 -3.67 0.61
CA HIS A 68 -10.25 -3.28 0.42
C HIS A 68 -10.44 -1.99 -0.40
N GLY A 69 -9.51 -1.69 -1.32
CA GLY A 69 -9.52 -0.45 -2.11
C GLY A 69 -9.09 0.81 -1.35
N GLU A 70 -8.67 0.68 -0.09
CA GLU A 70 -8.24 1.77 0.76
C GLU A 70 -6.72 1.71 0.98
N LEU A 71 -6.10 2.89 1.15
CA LEU A 71 -4.70 2.97 1.49
C LEU A 71 -4.52 2.74 2.99
N CYS A 72 -3.65 1.81 3.34
CA CYS A 72 -3.30 1.44 4.70
C CYS A 72 -1.82 1.76 4.98
N ILE A 73 -1.54 2.24 6.19
CA ILE A 73 -0.19 2.51 6.69
C ILE A 73 -0.02 1.83 8.06
N ILE A 74 0.88 0.85 8.14
CA ILE A 74 1.20 0.15 9.39
C ILE A 74 1.94 1.11 10.35
N PRO A 75 1.39 1.42 11.54
CA PRO A 75 1.99 2.39 12.45
C PRO A 75 3.32 1.92 13.04
N ALA A 76 4.16 2.86 13.44
CA ALA A 76 5.26 2.60 14.37
C ALA A 76 4.87 3.09 15.79
N PRO A 77 5.21 2.35 16.85
CA PRO A 77 4.88 2.76 18.21
C PRO A 77 5.75 3.95 18.65
N ARG A 78 5.15 4.95 19.30
CA ARG A 78 5.90 6.12 19.84
C ARG A 78 6.93 5.75 20.91
N LYS A 79 6.69 4.64 21.61
CA LYS A 79 7.59 4.07 22.62
C LYS A 79 7.69 2.56 22.35
N PRO A 80 8.91 1.98 22.33
CA PRO A 80 9.07 0.53 22.21
C PRO A 80 8.23 -0.21 23.26
N GLY A 81 7.45 -1.21 22.83
CA GLY A 81 6.64 -2.03 23.73
C GLY A 81 5.32 -1.41 24.21
N ALA A 82 4.94 -0.21 23.75
CA ALA A 82 3.66 0.40 24.13
C ALA A 82 2.44 -0.38 23.59
N VAL A 83 2.59 -1.02 22.44
CA VAL A 83 1.56 -1.82 21.79
C VAL A 83 2.24 -3.07 21.21
N SER A 84 1.82 -4.26 21.64
CA SER A 84 2.53 -5.52 21.36
C SER A 84 2.52 -5.93 19.89
N TRP A 85 1.51 -5.53 19.13
CA TRP A 85 1.37 -5.89 17.71
C TRP A 85 2.02 -4.88 16.75
N LEU A 86 2.46 -3.70 17.25
CA LEU A 86 3.08 -2.68 16.42
C LEU A 86 4.58 -2.95 16.22
N PRO A 87 5.07 -2.96 14.97
CA PRO A 87 6.48 -3.20 14.70
C PRO A 87 7.30 -1.93 14.95
N THR A 88 8.30 -2.04 15.84
CA THR A 88 9.24 -0.94 16.16
C THR A 88 10.18 -0.62 15.00
N THR A 89 10.51 -1.62 14.17
CA THR A 89 11.31 -1.49 12.95
C THR A 89 10.43 -1.73 11.72
N PRO A 90 10.87 -1.41 10.50
CA PRO A 90 10.16 -1.83 9.29
C PRO A 90 9.81 -3.34 9.35
N PRO A 91 8.53 -3.72 9.19
CA PRO A 91 8.13 -5.11 9.29
C PRO A 91 8.61 -5.92 8.08
N THR A 92 8.75 -7.22 8.25
CA THR A 92 8.85 -8.14 7.11
C THR A 92 7.50 -8.26 6.41
N ILE A 93 7.47 -8.67 5.15
CA ILE A 93 6.21 -8.89 4.41
C ILE A 93 5.25 -9.84 5.17
N PRO A 94 5.66 -11.01 5.70
CA PRO A 94 4.74 -11.85 6.47
C PRO A 94 4.18 -11.17 7.72
N GLN A 95 5.00 -10.38 8.44
CA GLN A 95 4.53 -9.62 9.60
C GLN A 95 3.52 -8.53 9.18
N ALA A 96 3.79 -7.83 8.09
CA ALA A 96 2.89 -6.82 7.55
C ALA A 96 1.53 -7.42 7.17
N LEU A 97 1.53 -8.54 6.44
CA LEU A 97 0.29 -9.25 6.07
C LEU A 97 -0.50 -9.72 7.29
N ASN A 98 0.19 -10.23 8.32
CA ASN A 98 -0.46 -10.60 9.57
C ASN A 98 -1.07 -9.40 10.30
N ILE A 99 -0.41 -8.24 10.30
CA ILE A 99 -0.97 -7.02 10.91
C ILE A 99 -2.19 -6.55 10.12
N ILE A 100 -2.13 -6.57 8.78
CA ILE A 100 -3.23 -6.13 7.92
C ILE A 100 -4.47 -7.01 8.09
N SER A 101 -4.29 -8.32 8.23
CA SER A 101 -5.41 -9.24 8.46
C SER A 101 -6.00 -9.13 9.86
N THR A 102 -5.20 -8.80 10.87
CA THR A 102 -5.63 -8.79 12.28
C THR A 102 -6.13 -7.44 12.77
N HIS A 103 -5.64 -6.34 12.19
CA HIS A 103 -5.94 -4.97 12.64
C HIS A 103 -6.31 -4.02 11.47
N PRO A 104 -7.23 -4.40 10.56
CA PRO A 104 -7.51 -3.64 9.34
C PRO A 104 -8.01 -2.21 9.58
N GLU A 105 -8.72 -1.96 10.69
CA GLU A 105 -9.24 -0.62 11.03
C GLU A 105 -8.16 0.30 11.60
N GLU A 106 -7.17 -0.25 12.31
CA GLU A 106 -6.12 0.52 12.98
C GLU A 106 -4.99 0.94 12.03
N ILE A 107 -4.90 0.30 10.87
CA ILE A 107 -3.91 0.60 9.84
C ILE A 107 -4.48 1.49 8.72
N LEU A 108 -5.77 1.83 8.77
CA LEU A 108 -6.37 2.68 7.75
C LEU A 108 -5.69 4.06 7.76
N ALA A 109 -5.15 4.50 6.63
CA ALA A 109 -4.51 5.80 6.56
C ALA A 109 -5.53 6.91 6.81
N SER A 110 -5.07 8.04 7.36
CA SER A 110 -5.96 9.17 7.64
C SER A 110 -6.67 9.65 6.39
N GLU A 111 -7.85 10.26 6.55
CA GLU A 111 -8.62 10.79 5.42
C GLU A 111 -7.82 11.76 4.55
N SER A 112 -6.97 12.58 5.16
CA SER A 112 -6.12 13.53 4.41
C SER A 112 -5.11 12.83 3.50
N ILE A 113 -4.45 11.77 3.99
CA ILE A 113 -3.50 10.96 3.21
C ILE A 113 -4.25 10.26 2.08
N ARG A 114 -5.36 9.58 2.39
CA ARG A 114 -6.18 8.87 1.41
C ARG A 114 -6.72 9.83 0.34
N ALA A 115 -7.19 11.00 0.74
CA ALA A 115 -7.68 12.02 -0.18
C ALA A 115 -6.56 12.53 -1.10
N ALA A 116 -5.34 12.72 -0.60
CA ALA A 116 -4.20 13.15 -1.43
C ALA A 116 -3.90 12.14 -2.54
N VAL A 117 -3.74 10.85 -2.18
CA VAL A 117 -3.51 9.77 -3.13
C VAL A 117 -4.70 9.60 -4.09
N ASN A 118 -5.93 9.62 -3.58
CA ASN A 118 -7.13 9.48 -4.40
C ASN A 118 -7.32 10.66 -5.38
N ARG A 119 -6.90 11.89 -5.04
CA ARG A 119 -6.92 13.02 -5.97
C ARG A 119 -6.05 12.75 -7.19
N ARG A 120 -4.87 12.17 -6.99
CA ARG A 120 -3.95 11.81 -8.07
C ARG A 120 -4.50 10.69 -8.94
N ILE A 121 -5.10 9.67 -8.33
CA ILE A 121 -5.79 8.55 -9.00
C ILE A 121 -6.96 9.03 -9.89
N ARG A 122 -7.76 9.99 -9.43
CA ARG A 122 -8.96 10.47 -10.17
C ARG A 122 -8.65 11.08 -11.54
N GLY A 123 -7.41 11.49 -11.79
CA GLY A 123 -6.98 11.96 -13.11
C GLY A 123 -7.14 10.92 -14.24
N TRP A 124 -7.34 9.64 -13.89
CA TRP A 124 -7.34 8.49 -14.80
C TRP A 124 -8.67 8.09 -15.39
N HIS A 125 -9.80 8.51 -14.81
CA HIS A 125 -11.11 8.07 -15.29
C HIS A 125 -11.40 8.48 -16.76
N ASN A 126 -10.65 9.43 -17.33
CA ASN A 126 -10.92 10.03 -18.66
C ASN A 126 -9.69 10.10 -19.59
N LYS A 127 -8.55 9.47 -19.28
CA LYS A 127 -7.31 9.55 -20.10
C LYS A 127 -6.93 8.18 -20.65
N GLY A 128 -6.63 8.11 -21.95
CA GLY A 128 -6.09 6.91 -22.60
C GLY A 128 -4.59 6.72 -22.29
N LEU A 129 -4.09 5.49 -22.44
CA LEU A 129 -2.68 5.14 -22.21
C LEU A 129 -1.77 5.81 -23.26
N CYS A 130 -0.70 6.48 -22.81
CA CYS A 130 0.32 7.07 -23.67
C CYS A 130 1.65 6.33 -23.45
N GLN A 131 2.07 5.52 -24.42
CA GLN A 131 3.32 4.72 -24.34
C GLN A 131 4.56 5.56 -24.68
N THR A 132 5.58 5.57 -23.79
CA THR A 132 7.04 5.60 -24.11
C THR A 132 7.87 5.31 -22.83
N GLY A 133 8.97 4.53 -22.93
CA GLY A 133 9.82 3.91 -21.86
C GLY A 133 10.41 4.84 -20.77
N GLY A 134 11.00 4.47 -19.62
CA GLY A 134 11.13 3.23 -18.82
C GLY A 134 11.50 3.49 -17.32
N VAL A 135 10.50 3.53 -16.42
CA VAL A 135 10.64 3.37 -14.94
C VAL A 135 10.03 2.02 -14.51
N ASP A 136 10.71 1.29 -13.62
CA ASP A 136 10.27 -0.04 -13.17
C ASP A 136 9.30 0.09 -11.97
N THR A 137 8.00 0.30 -12.20
CA THR A 137 6.99 0.22 -11.13
C THR A 137 6.71 -1.24 -10.76
N ARG A 138 7.07 -1.65 -9.55
CA ARG A 138 6.85 -3.00 -9.04
C ARG A 138 5.59 -3.03 -8.20
N CYS A 139 4.60 -3.82 -8.63
CA CYS A 139 3.42 -4.10 -7.84
C CYS A 139 3.43 -5.54 -7.35
N LEU A 140 3.42 -5.72 -6.04
CA LEU A 140 3.35 -7.02 -5.39
C LEU A 140 1.93 -7.22 -4.84
N LEU A 141 1.17 -8.14 -5.45
CA LEU A 141 -0.10 -8.60 -4.90
C LEU A 141 0.14 -9.81 -4.00
N HIS A 142 -0.29 -9.69 -2.75
CA HIS A 142 -0.25 -10.72 -1.73
C HIS A 142 -1.69 -11.15 -1.41
N LEU A 143 -1.90 -12.46 -1.31
CA LEU A 143 -3.13 -13.00 -0.73
C LEU A 143 -3.02 -12.94 0.78
N ILE A 144 -4.05 -12.43 1.46
CA ILE A 144 -4.23 -12.67 2.87
C ILE A 144 -4.64 -14.14 3.01
N PRO A 145 -3.84 -14.99 3.68
CA PRO A 145 -4.29 -16.34 3.98
C PRO A 145 -5.58 -16.25 4.82
N ASN A 146 -6.65 -16.91 4.37
CA ASN A 146 -7.88 -16.99 5.13
C ASN A 146 -7.60 -17.81 6.39
N ILE A 147 -7.31 -17.14 7.51
CA ILE A 147 -7.22 -17.78 8.83
C ILE A 147 -8.64 -17.83 9.39
N GLU A 148 -9.53 -18.57 8.73
CA GLU A 148 -10.70 -19.05 9.44
C GLU A 148 -10.18 -19.91 10.62
N PRO A 149 -10.60 -19.65 11.86
CA PRO A 149 -10.35 -20.61 12.93
C PRO A 149 -11.06 -21.89 12.52
N MET A 150 -10.28 -22.85 12.04
CA MET A 150 -10.73 -24.18 11.71
C MET A 150 -11.16 -24.82 13.04
N ASN A 151 -12.43 -24.62 13.40
CA ASN A 151 -13.09 -25.28 14.50
C ASN A 151 -13.14 -26.77 14.15
N TRP A 152 -12.09 -27.51 14.52
CA TRP A 152 -12.23 -28.94 14.65
C TRP A 152 -13.07 -29.17 15.92
N ALA A 153 -14.31 -29.59 15.71
CA ALA A 153 -15.13 -30.26 16.71
C ALA A 153 -14.98 -31.77 16.51
#